data_AF-A0A6C0TR21-F1
#
_entry.id   AF-A0A6C0TR21-F1
#
_cell.length_a   1.000
_cell.length_b   1.000
_cell.length_c   1.000
_cell.angle_alpha   90.00
_cell.angle_beta   90.00
_cell.angle_gamma   90.00
#
_symmetry.space_group_name_H-M   'P 1'
#
loop_
_entity.id
_entity.type
_entity.pdbx_description
1 polymer ?
#
loop_
_entity_poly.entity_id
_entity_poly.type
_entity_poly.pdbx_seq_one_letter_code
_entity_poly.pdbx_strand_id
1 'polypeptide(L)'
;MQSEKLDLLIEMARDVKVQGDIRRHAEFSSVLKTIRQYSEENDIGMLKGQLAGLHTQYAETKLMLRHAAAGVGTKGGLDFIDVMRNLQERMMYLGFLQAHVQQRIGSPGYAYNALRDLKQDWLEINSVLVDTVAANNEWVEGLPYEAAENIVSFLEYRKEVTPAIEYQSSLLGFAVDNPSALQVLNEDVSEIRFIAA
;
A
#
# COMPACT_ATOMS: atom_id res chain seq x y z
N MET A 1 -33.93 8.21 28.04
CA MET A 1 -32.87 7.72 28.94
C MET A 1 -32.02 6.57 28.39
N GLN A 2 -32.57 5.44 27.91
CA GLN A 2 -31.75 4.37 27.29
C GLN A 2 -31.30 4.71 25.85
N SER A 3 -32.16 5.33 25.05
CA SER A 3 -31.82 5.82 23.69
C SER A 3 -30.72 6.88 23.73
N GLU A 4 -30.87 7.91 24.58
CA GLU A 4 -29.87 8.99 24.70
C GLU A 4 -28.47 8.50 25.09
N LYS A 5 -28.38 7.45 25.91
CA LYS A 5 -27.08 6.82 26.26
C LYS A 5 -26.48 6.06 25.08
N LEU A 6 -27.31 5.41 24.26
CA LEU A 6 -26.86 4.72 23.05
C LEU A 6 -26.40 5.73 21.99
N ASP A 7 -27.14 6.82 21.81
CA ASP A 7 -26.80 7.90 20.88
C ASP A 7 -25.47 8.57 21.26
N LEU A 8 -25.26 8.85 22.55
CA LEU A 8 -23.99 9.37 23.07
C LEU A 8 -22.81 8.39 22.84
N LEU A 9 -23.03 7.09 23.04
CA LEU A 9 -21.99 6.07 22.79
C LEU A 9 -21.65 5.98 21.30
N ILE A 10 -22.64 6.15 20.41
CA ILE A 10 -22.43 6.18 18.96
C ILE A 10 -21.63 7.43 18.57
N GLU A 11 -21.96 8.60 19.12
CA GLU A 11 -21.20 9.84 18.89
C GLU A 11 -19.75 9.70 19.38
N MET A 12 -19.54 9.23 20.61
CA MET A 12 -18.19 8.99 21.15
C MET A 12 -17.41 7.99 20.29
N ALA A 13 -18.05 6.92 19.81
CA ALA A 13 -17.40 5.95 18.93
C ALA A 13 -17.02 6.57 17.57
N ARG A 14 -17.86 7.48 17.02
CA ARG A 14 -17.54 8.24 15.82
C ARG A 14 -16.37 9.18 16.04
N ASP A 15 -16.34 9.91 17.14
CA ASP A 15 -15.24 10.83 17.47
C ASP A 15 -13.91 10.09 17.63
N VAL A 16 -13.93 8.94 18.31
CA VAL A 16 -12.75 8.08 18.44
C VAL A 16 -12.28 7.57 17.07
N LYS A 17 -13.22 7.22 16.17
CA LYS A 17 -12.88 6.81 14.80
C LYS A 17 -12.21 7.95 14.02
N VAL A 18 -12.77 9.16 14.06
CA VAL A 18 -12.22 10.36 13.39
C VAL A 18 -10.84 10.71 13.93
N GLN A 19 -10.65 10.69 15.25
CA GLN A 19 -9.34 10.90 15.87
C GLN A 19 -8.34 9.84 15.43
N GLY A 20 -8.76 8.58 15.35
CA GLY A 20 -7.95 7.48 14.83
C GLY A 20 -7.51 7.70 13.38
N ASP A 21 -8.41 8.14 12.51
CA ASP A 21 -8.11 8.42 11.09
C ASP A 21 -7.12 9.59 10.94
N ILE A 22 -7.34 10.69 11.67
CA ILE A 22 -6.43 11.86 11.66
C ILE A 22 -5.05 11.45 12.15
N ARG A 23 -4.97 10.71 13.26
CA ARG A 23 -3.70 10.26 13.83
C ARG A 23 -2.94 9.38 12.85
N ARG A 24 -3.58 8.40 12.23
CA ARG A 24 -2.94 7.52 11.23
C ARG A 24 -2.46 8.27 9.99
N HIS A 25 -3.17 9.33 9.58
CA HIS A 25 -2.73 10.17 8.47
C HIS A 25 -1.52 11.03 8.86
N ALA A 26 -1.52 11.59 10.08
CA ALA A 26 -0.40 12.34 10.61
C ALA A 26 0.86 11.48 10.78
N GLU A 27 0.71 10.26 11.30
CA GLU A 27 1.79 9.29 11.45
C GLU A 27 2.39 8.90 10.10
N PHE A 28 1.55 8.59 9.10
CA PHE A 28 2.03 8.33 7.73
C PHE A 28 2.78 9.52 7.13
N SER A 29 2.22 10.72 7.22
CA SER A 29 2.87 11.94 6.73
C SER A 29 4.20 12.21 7.44
N SER A 30 4.29 11.91 8.73
CA SER A 30 5.51 12.03 9.52
C SER A 30 6.58 11.02 9.06
N VAL A 31 6.20 9.76 8.86
CA VAL A 31 7.09 8.71 8.33
C VAL A 31 7.62 9.09 6.95
N LEU A 32 6.77 9.57 6.03
CA LEU A 32 7.22 10.02 4.71
C LEU A 32 8.23 11.16 4.78
N LYS A 33 7.93 12.20 5.58
CA LYS A 33 8.81 13.37 5.72
C LYS A 33 10.16 13.00 6.32
N THR A 34 10.16 12.17 7.36
CA THR A 34 11.39 11.77 8.05
C THR A 34 12.24 10.86 7.19
N ILE A 35 11.66 9.89 6.48
CA ILE A 35 12.42 9.03 5.55
C ILE A 35 13.04 9.86 4.43
N ARG A 36 12.31 10.82 3.86
CA ARG A 36 12.86 11.72 2.86
C ARG A 36 14.06 12.49 3.40
N GLN A 37 13.90 13.15 4.55
CA GLN A 37 14.96 13.90 5.19
C GLN A 37 16.20 13.02 5.46
N TYR A 38 16.01 11.87 6.11
CA TYR A 38 17.13 10.97 6.43
C TYR A 38 17.77 10.35 5.18
N SER A 39 17.02 10.19 4.09
CA SER A 39 17.57 9.76 2.79
C SER A 39 18.44 10.84 2.15
N GLU A 40 18.02 12.11 2.24
CA GLU A 40 18.77 13.28 1.76
C GLU A 40 20.03 13.53 2.59
N GLU A 41 19.96 13.34 3.91
CA GLU A 41 21.10 13.46 4.85
C GLU A 41 21.99 12.21 4.88
N ASN A 42 21.58 11.13 4.22
CA ASN A 42 22.23 9.82 4.24
C ASN A 42 22.41 9.24 5.67
N ASP A 43 21.46 9.54 6.57
CA ASP A 43 21.45 9.05 7.95
C ASP A 43 20.87 7.63 8.00
N ILE A 44 21.75 6.66 7.74
CA ILE A 44 21.43 5.22 7.73
C ILE A 44 20.84 4.75 9.07
N GLY A 45 21.32 5.31 10.19
CA GLY A 45 20.86 4.95 11.53
C GLY A 45 19.39 5.34 11.74
N MET A 46 19.05 6.58 11.38
CA MET A 46 17.68 7.08 11.49
C MET A 46 16.74 6.41 10.48
N LEU A 47 17.21 6.13 9.25
CA LEU A 47 16.45 5.34 8.27
C LEU A 47 16.08 3.96 8.80
N LYS A 48 17.04 3.25 9.41
CA LYS A 48 16.78 1.95 10.05
C LYS A 48 15.74 2.06 11.16
N GLY A 49 15.74 3.17 11.91
CA GLY A 49 14.74 3.46 12.94
C GLY A 49 13.30 3.60 12.42
N GLN A 50 13.11 3.93 11.13
CA GLN A 50 11.77 4.10 10.53
C GLN A 50 11.10 2.80 10.11
N LEU A 51 11.83 1.67 10.05
CA LEU A 51 11.31 0.40 9.55
C LEU A 51 10.07 -0.09 10.30
N ALA A 52 10.08 -0.01 11.63
CA ALA A 52 8.93 -0.46 12.44
C ALA A 52 7.67 0.36 12.14
N GLY A 53 7.81 1.68 11.97
CA GLY A 53 6.74 2.58 11.58
C GLY A 53 6.20 2.23 10.19
N LEU A 54 7.09 2.01 9.22
CA LEU A 54 6.72 1.59 7.87
C LEU A 54 5.96 0.26 7.83
N HIS A 55 6.42 -0.75 8.56
CA HIS A 55 5.75 -2.05 8.63
C HIS A 55 4.36 -1.94 9.23
N THR A 56 4.22 -1.14 10.30
CA THR A 56 2.93 -0.89 10.94
C THR A 56 1.96 -0.21 9.97
N GLN A 57 2.39 0.89 9.34
CA GLN A 57 1.56 1.64 8.39
C GLN A 57 1.15 0.82 7.18
N TYR A 58 2.05 -0.04 6.67
CA TYR A 58 1.74 -0.95 5.57
C TYR A 58 0.71 -2.00 5.99
N ALA A 59 0.91 -2.65 7.15
CA ALA A 59 -0.01 -3.67 7.67
C ALA A 59 -1.41 -3.09 7.93
N GLU A 60 -1.50 -1.90 8.53
CA GLU A 60 -2.77 -1.22 8.74
C GLU A 60 -3.49 -0.88 7.43
N THR A 61 -2.75 -0.31 6.46
CA THR A 61 -3.31 0.04 5.14
C THR A 61 -3.84 -1.20 4.44
N LYS A 62 -3.07 -2.30 4.46
CA LYS A 62 -3.49 -3.59 3.90
C LYS A 62 -4.78 -4.11 4.54
N LEU A 63 -4.86 -4.09 5.87
CA LEU A 63 -6.03 -4.58 6.59
C LEU A 63 -7.27 -3.74 6.30
N MET A 64 -7.13 -2.41 6.24
CA MET A 64 -8.24 -1.51 5.88
C MET A 64 -8.72 -1.77 4.46
N LEU A 65 -7.79 -1.92 3.51
CA LEU A 65 -8.11 -2.15 2.12
C LEU A 65 -8.80 -3.50 1.93
N ARG A 66 -8.31 -4.56 2.58
CA ARG A 66 -8.95 -5.88 2.58
C ARG A 66 -10.36 -5.83 3.17
N HIS A 67 -10.53 -5.14 4.29
CA HIS A 67 -11.83 -5.00 4.94
C HIS A 67 -12.83 -4.26 4.06
N ALA A 68 -12.40 -3.16 3.43
CA ALA A 68 -13.21 -2.40 2.50
C ALA A 68 -13.58 -3.23 1.26
N ALA A 69 -12.63 -3.97 0.68
CA ALA A 69 -12.87 -4.86 -0.46
C ALA A 69 -13.92 -5.94 -0.14
N ALA A 70 -13.83 -6.57 1.03
CA ALA A 70 -14.81 -7.57 1.48
C ALA A 70 -16.20 -6.95 1.78
N GLY A 71 -16.25 -5.65 2.08
CA GLY A 71 -17.47 -4.93 2.41
C GLY A 71 -18.18 -4.27 1.22
N VAL A 72 -17.62 -4.29 0.01
CA VAL A 72 -18.13 -3.50 -1.13
C VAL A 72 -19.58 -3.85 -1.49
N GLY A 73 -19.95 -5.13 -1.36
CA GLY A 73 -21.30 -5.64 -1.67
C GLY A 73 -22.36 -5.34 -0.61
N THR A 74 -22.01 -4.60 0.45
CA THR A 74 -22.93 -4.23 1.53
C THR A 74 -23.57 -2.86 1.29
N LYS A 75 -24.62 -2.54 2.05
CA LYS A 75 -25.29 -1.23 1.96
C LYS A 75 -24.32 -0.11 2.32
N GLY A 76 -24.06 0.80 1.37
CA GLY A 76 -23.08 1.88 1.51
C GLY A 76 -21.64 1.48 1.17
N GLY A 77 -21.39 0.26 0.69
CA GLY A 77 -20.05 -0.20 0.30
C GLY A 77 -19.45 0.57 -0.88
N LEU A 78 -20.29 1.09 -1.78
CA LEU A 78 -19.86 1.91 -2.93
C LEU A 78 -19.26 3.25 -2.50
N ASP A 79 -19.69 3.81 -1.37
CA ASP A 79 -19.17 5.06 -0.82
C ASP A 79 -17.69 4.93 -0.41
N PHE A 80 -17.17 3.70 -0.34
CA PHE A 80 -15.79 3.40 0.04
C PHE A 80 -14.87 3.13 -1.15
N ILE A 81 -15.33 3.13 -2.41
CA ILE A 81 -14.44 2.83 -3.55
C ILE A 81 -13.32 3.87 -3.69
N ASP A 82 -13.61 5.17 -3.54
CA ASP A 82 -12.59 6.22 -3.56
C ASP A 82 -11.59 6.07 -2.40
N VAL A 83 -12.08 5.65 -1.24
CA VAL A 83 -11.23 5.34 -0.08
C VAL A 83 -10.35 4.14 -0.38
N MET A 84 -10.88 3.10 -1.02
CA MET A 84 -10.11 1.94 -1.43
C MET A 84 -9.00 2.31 -2.42
N ARG A 85 -9.27 3.17 -3.40
CA ARG A 85 -8.27 3.65 -4.36
C ARG A 85 -7.12 4.37 -3.64
N ASN A 86 -7.44 5.30 -2.75
CA ASN A 86 -6.45 5.99 -1.93
C ASN A 86 -5.62 5.02 -1.06
N LEU A 87 -6.25 4.00 -0.49
CA LEU A 87 -5.56 2.97 0.30
C LEU A 87 -4.66 2.09 -0.58
N GLN A 88 -5.07 1.79 -1.81
CA GLN A 88 -4.30 1.00 -2.78
C GLN A 88 -3.04 1.76 -3.22
N GLU A 89 -3.15 3.05 -3.54
CA GLU A 89 -2.02 3.94 -3.82
C GLU A 89 -1.08 4.05 -2.61
N ARG A 90 -1.64 4.26 -1.41
CA ARG A 90 -0.85 4.32 -0.17
C ARG A 90 -0.08 3.03 0.09
N MET A 91 -0.71 1.87 -0.12
CA MET A 91 -0.07 0.56 0.03
C MET A 91 1.10 0.39 -0.96
N MET A 92 0.91 0.79 -2.21
CA MET A 92 1.95 0.82 -3.23
C MET A 92 3.14 1.67 -2.77
N TYR A 93 2.90 2.93 -2.38
CA TYR A 93 3.97 3.83 -1.93
C TYR A 93 4.70 3.30 -0.70
N LEU A 94 3.98 2.72 0.27
CA LEU A 94 4.59 2.12 1.45
C LEU A 94 5.47 0.92 1.10
N GLY A 95 5.05 0.06 0.18
CA GLY A 95 5.86 -1.07 -0.29
C GLY A 95 7.14 -0.61 -0.99
N PHE A 96 7.06 0.38 -1.88
CA PHE A 96 8.26 0.99 -2.50
C PHE A 96 9.17 1.67 -1.48
N LEU A 97 8.60 2.36 -0.49
CA LEU A 97 9.38 3.05 0.52
C LEU A 97 10.09 2.07 1.46
N GLN A 98 9.44 0.96 1.81
CA GLN A 98 10.08 -0.15 2.52
C GLN A 98 11.26 -0.70 1.71
N ALA A 99 11.08 -0.95 0.41
CA ALA A 99 12.15 -1.43 -0.44
C ALA A 99 13.33 -0.44 -0.52
N HIS A 100 13.03 0.85 -0.72
CA HIS A 100 14.03 1.92 -0.75
C HIS A 100 14.82 2.01 0.55
N VAL A 101 14.15 2.05 1.70
CA VAL A 101 14.83 2.11 3.01
C VAL A 101 15.70 0.87 3.22
N GLN A 102 15.19 -0.34 2.92
CA GLN A 102 15.95 -1.57 3.04
C GLN A 102 17.18 -1.60 2.13
N GLN A 103 17.09 -1.09 0.91
CA GLN A 103 18.23 -0.96 0.00
C GLN A 103 19.27 0.03 0.57
N ARG A 104 18.83 1.21 1.02
CA ARG A 104 19.70 2.24 1.59
C ARG A 104 20.47 1.77 2.82
N ILE A 105 19.86 0.96 3.68
CA ILE A 105 20.53 0.42 4.87
C ILE A 105 21.36 -0.84 4.59
N GLY A 106 21.59 -1.19 3.31
CA GLY A 106 22.43 -2.33 2.91
C GLY A 106 21.77 -3.69 3.08
N SER A 107 20.43 -3.75 2.97
CA SER A 107 19.62 -4.96 3.17
C SER A 107 18.80 -5.32 1.90
N PRO A 108 19.45 -5.54 0.74
CA PRO A 108 18.76 -5.72 -0.55
C PRO A 108 17.83 -6.95 -0.60
N GLY A 109 18.12 -8.01 0.16
CA GLY A 109 17.21 -9.17 0.26
C GLY A 109 15.88 -8.83 0.93
N TYR A 110 15.89 -7.95 1.94
CA TYR A 110 14.66 -7.44 2.54
C TYR A 110 13.95 -6.44 1.63
N ALA A 111 14.69 -5.67 0.82
CA ALA A 111 14.10 -4.80 -0.20
C ALA A 111 13.35 -5.61 -1.27
N TYR A 112 13.98 -6.69 -1.77
CA TYR A 112 13.36 -7.64 -2.69
C TYR A 112 12.09 -8.26 -2.11
N ASN A 113 12.15 -8.75 -0.87
CA ASN A 113 11.00 -9.33 -0.19
C ASN A 113 9.86 -8.33 -0.05
N ALA A 114 10.13 -7.07 0.28
CA ALA A 114 9.10 -6.04 0.39
C ALA A 114 8.30 -5.84 -0.91
N LEU A 115 8.98 -5.81 -2.07
CA LEU A 115 8.29 -5.68 -3.36
C LEU A 115 7.55 -6.95 -3.78
N ARG A 116 8.11 -8.13 -3.48
CA ARG A 116 7.45 -9.41 -3.71
C ARG A 116 6.17 -9.52 -2.86
N ASP A 117 6.25 -9.16 -1.59
CA ASP A 117 5.13 -9.18 -0.66
C ASP A 117 4.06 -8.15 -1.09
N LEU A 118 4.45 -6.96 -1.56
CA LEU A 118 3.53 -5.98 -2.18
C LEU A 118 2.77 -6.58 -3.36
N LYS A 119 3.46 -7.26 -4.30
CA LYS A 119 2.82 -7.90 -5.46
C LYS A 119 1.78 -8.95 -5.03
N GLN A 120 2.11 -9.75 -4.02
CA GLN A 120 1.26 -10.80 -3.50
C GLN A 120 0.05 -10.24 -2.75
N ASP A 121 0.27 -9.28 -1.86
CA ASP A 121 -0.78 -8.64 -1.07
C ASP A 121 -1.79 -7.91 -1.97
N TRP A 122 -1.32 -7.22 -3.01
CA TRP A 122 -2.19 -6.55 -3.98
C TRP A 122 -3.02 -7.54 -4.79
N LEU A 123 -2.44 -8.68 -5.18
CA LEU A 123 -3.21 -9.75 -5.84
C LEU A 123 -4.31 -10.28 -4.90
N GLU A 124 -3.97 -10.55 -3.64
CA GLU A 124 -4.93 -11.05 -2.65
C GLU A 124 -6.11 -10.08 -2.45
N ILE A 125 -5.85 -8.79 -2.34
CA ILE A 125 -6.89 -7.76 -2.21
C ILE A 125 -7.81 -7.73 -3.43
N ASN A 126 -7.24 -7.78 -4.64
CA ASN A 126 -8.04 -7.81 -5.85
C ASN A 126 -8.88 -9.08 -5.94
N SER A 127 -8.33 -10.23 -5.53
CA SER A 127 -9.09 -11.48 -5.45
C SER A 127 -10.28 -11.36 -4.49
N VAL A 128 -10.08 -10.80 -3.29
CA VAL A 128 -11.17 -10.57 -2.33
C VAL A 128 -12.29 -9.71 -2.93
N LEU A 129 -11.93 -8.64 -3.66
CA LEU A 129 -12.92 -7.79 -4.32
C LEU A 129 -13.68 -8.57 -5.41
N VAL A 130 -12.97 -9.30 -6.27
CA VAL A 130 -13.58 -10.11 -7.33
C VAL A 130 -14.53 -11.16 -6.75
N ASP A 131 -14.10 -11.88 -5.71
CA ASP A 131 -14.90 -12.90 -5.04
C ASP A 131 -16.17 -12.29 -4.41
N THR A 132 -16.04 -11.11 -3.80
CA THR A 132 -17.17 -10.39 -3.19
C THR A 132 -18.18 -9.95 -4.24
N VAL A 133 -17.72 -9.43 -5.38
CA VAL A 133 -18.58 -9.04 -6.51
C VAL A 133 -19.26 -10.26 -7.12
N ALA A 134 -18.50 -11.34 -7.37
CA ALA A 134 -19.00 -12.57 -7.99
C ALA A 134 -20.02 -13.32 -7.12
N ALA A 135 -19.93 -13.19 -5.79
CA ALA A 135 -20.87 -13.80 -4.86
C ALA A 135 -22.22 -13.06 -4.77
N ASN A 136 -22.36 -11.89 -5.39
CA ASN A 136 -23.49 -10.98 -5.16
C ASN A 136 -24.15 -10.48 -6.47
N ASN A 137 -24.64 -11.41 -7.29
CA ASN A 137 -25.23 -11.10 -8.62
C ASN A 137 -26.38 -10.09 -8.55
N GLU A 138 -27.29 -10.20 -7.58
CA GLU A 138 -28.41 -9.25 -7.45
C GLU A 138 -27.94 -7.82 -7.16
N TRP A 139 -26.88 -7.66 -6.37
CA TRP A 139 -26.26 -6.35 -6.13
C TRP A 139 -25.59 -5.83 -7.40
N VAL A 140 -24.89 -6.68 -8.15
CA VAL A 140 -24.23 -6.32 -9.41
C VAL A 140 -25.25 -5.85 -10.46
N GLU A 141 -26.37 -6.55 -10.60
CA GLU A 141 -27.45 -6.16 -11.54
C GLU A 141 -28.06 -4.79 -11.20
N GLY A 142 -28.02 -4.40 -9.93
CA GLY A 142 -28.47 -3.10 -9.44
C GLY A 142 -27.42 -1.98 -9.49
N LEU A 143 -26.18 -2.24 -9.93
CA LEU A 143 -25.12 -1.25 -9.93
C LEU A 143 -25.35 -0.15 -10.99
N PRO A 144 -25.25 1.13 -10.61
CA PRO A 144 -25.09 2.21 -11.58
C PRO A 144 -23.83 1.98 -12.44
N TYR A 145 -23.89 2.34 -13.72
CA TYR A 145 -22.77 2.20 -14.65
C TYR A 145 -21.46 2.81 -14.11
N GLU A 146 -21.53 4.03 -13.54
CA GLU A 146 -20.37 4.71 -12.96
C GLU A 146 -19.74 3.93 -11.80
N ALA A 147 -20.56 3.28 -10.96
CA ALA A 147 -20.07 2.45 -9.87
C ALA A 147 -19.36 1.18 -10.39
N ALA A 148 -19.90 0.57 -11.46
CA ALA A 148 -19.27 -0.56 -12.11
C ALA A 148 -17.92 -0.16 -12.75
N GLU A 149 -17.87 0.98 -13.45
CA GLU A 149 -16.62 1.53 -14.01
C GLU A 149 -15.58 1.80 -12.93
N ASN A 150 -15.99 2.34 -11.78
CA ASN A 150 -15.08 2.59 -10.66
C ASN A 150 -14.47 1.30 -10.09
N ILE A 151 -15.25 0.20 -10.01
CA ILE A 151 -14.76 -1.13 -9.60
C ILE A 151 -13.77 -1.67 -10.64
N VAL A 152 -14.11 -1.57 -11.93
CA VAL A 152 -13.23 -2.01 -13.02
C VAL A 152 -11.92 -1.22 -12.97
N SER A 153 -11.98 0.11 -12.91
CA SER A 153 -10.81 0.98 -12.81
C SER A 153 -9.94 0.64 -11.61
N PHE A 154 -10.53 0.37 -10.44
CA PHE A 154 -9.78 -0.07 -9.25
C PHE A 154 -9.03 -1.39 -9.48
N LEU A 155 -9.66 -2.36 -10.16
CA LEU A 155 -9.03 -3.64 -10.49
C LEU A 155 -7.93 -3.47 -11.55
N GLU A 156 -8.12 -2.57 -12.51
CA GLU A 156 -7.20 -2.32 -13.62
C GLU A 156 -5.95 -1.55 -13.20
N TYR A 157 -6.03 -0.69 -12.18
CA TYR A 157 -4.87 0.04 -11.67
C TYR A 157 -3.69 -0.87 -11.30
N ARG A 158 -3.95 -2.10 -10.82
CA ARG A 158 -2.90 -3.10 -10.59
C ARG A 158 -2.12 -3.41 -11.87
N LYS A 159 -2.79 -3.51 -13.03
CA LYS A 159 -2.14 -3.82 -14.32
C LYS A 159 -1.19 -2.70 -14.74
N GLU A 160 -1.51 -1.45 -14.41
CA GLU A 160 -0.68 -0.29 -14.72
C GLU A 160 0.61 -0.27 -13.88
N VAL A 161 0.51 -0.64 -12.60
CA VAL A 161 1.63 -0.56 -11.65
C VAL A 161 2.51 -1.82 -11.64
N THR A 162 1.94 -2.99 -11.94
CA THR A 162 2.65 -4.28 -11.90
C THR A 162 4.00 -4.26 -12.66
N PRO A 163 4.11 -3.70 -13.87
CA PRO A 163 5.39 -3.64 -14.59
C PRO A 163 6.50 -2.93 -13.82
N ALA A 164 6.19 -1.83 -13.12
CA ALA A 164 7.16 -1.09 -12.33
C ALA A 164 7.64 -1.91 -11.12
N ILE A 165 6.73 -2.60 -10.44
CA ILE A 165 7.07 -3.51 -9.34
C ILE A 165 7.94 -4.67 -9.83
N GLU A 166 7.59 -5.25 -10.99
CA GLU A 166 8.34 -6.36 -11.58
C GLU A 166 9.74 -5.96 -11.99
N TYR A 167 9.89 -4.80 -12.61
CA TYR A 167 11.20 -4.25 -12.97
C TYR A 167 12.08 -4.07 -11.73
N GLN A 168 11.59 -3.34 -10.72
CA GLN A 168 12.34 -3.08 -9.49
C GLN A 168 12.66 -4.36 -8.72
N SER A 169 11.72 -5.30 -8.64
CA SER A 169 11.95 -6.60 -8.00
C SER A 169 12.98 -7.43 -8.75
N SER A 170 12.99 -7.39 -10.08
CA SER A 170 13.94 -8.15 -10.90
C SER A 170 15.35 -7.59 -10.76
N LEU A 171 15.51 -6.26 -10.77
CA LEU A 171 16.79 -5.61 -10.50
C LEU A 171 17.34 -5.99 -9.13
N LEU A 172 16.51 -5.88 -8.09
CA LEU A 172 16.91 -6.23 -6.73
C LEU A 172 17.22 -7.73 -6.59
N GLY A 173 16.42 -8.60 -7.21
CA GLY A 173 16.66 -10.04 -7.23
C GLY A 173 18.01 -10.38 -7.87
N PHE A 174 18.29 -9.79 -9.04
CA PHE A 174 19.59 -9.95 -9.69
C PHE A 174 20.75 -9.48 -8.79
N ALA A 175 20.59 -8.36 -8.09
CA ALA A 175 21.61 -7.81 -7.21
C ALA A 175 21.83 -8.64 -5.94
N VAL A 176 20.78 -9.28 -5.44
CA VAL A 176 20.87 -10.26 -4.34
C VAL A 176 21.67 -11.48 -4.78
N ASP A 177 21.41 -11.98 -5.99
CA ASP A 177 22.11 -13.14 -6.54
C ASP A 177 23.55 -12.79 -7.00
N ASN A 178 23.82 -11.51 -7.28
CA ASN A 178 25.10 -11.00 -7.75
C ASN A 178 25.56 -9.78 -6.93
N PRO A 179 26.12 -9.98 -5.72
CA PRO A 179 26.46 -8.87 -4.82
C PRO A 179 27.46 -7.85 -5.39
N SER A 180 28.29 -8.24 -6.36
CA SER A 180 29.17 -7.32 -7.09
C SER A 180 28.41 -6.32 -7.97
N ALA A 181 27.17 -6.63 -8.39
CA ALA A 181 26.31 -5.73 -9.15
C ALA A 181 25.64 -4.65 -8.27
N LEU A 182 25.62 -4.81 -6.94
CA LEU A 182 25.06 -3.81 -6.01
C LEU A 182 25.83 -2.49 -6.04
N GLN A 183 27.13 -2.51 -6.35
CA GLN A 183 27.93 -1.28 -6.49
C GLN A 183 27.47 -0.44 -7.69
N VAL A 184 26.98 -1.09 -8.75
CA VAL A 184 26.50 -0.43 -9.98
C VAL A 184 25.06 0.10 -9.81
N LEU A 185 24.23 -0.56 -8.99
CA LEU A 185 22.86 -0.13 -8.70
C LEU A 185 22.76 1.07 -7.74
N ASN A 186 23.77 1.26 -6.89
CA ASN A 186 23.80 2.32 -5.89
C ASN A 186 24.61 3.56 -6.33
N GLU A 187 25.34 3.48 -7.44
CA GLU A 187 25.91 4.64 -8.12
C GLU A 187 24.82 5.31 -8.98
N ASP A 188 24.87 6.63 -9.18
CA ASP A 188 24.02 7.39 -10.11
C ASP A 188 24.28 6.97 -11.57
N VAL A 189 23.99 5.72 -11.89
CA VAL A 189 24.22 5.13 -13.21
C VAL A 189 22.94 5.32 -14.00
N SER A 190 23.04 6.15 -15.04
CA SER A 190 22.04 6.25 -16.09
C SER A 190 21.65 4.85 -16.58
N GLU A 191 20.34 4.56 -16.56
CA GLU A 191 19.65 3.28 -16.81
C GLU A 191 20.20 2.45 -18.00
N ILE A 192 20.89 3.10 -18.95
CA ILE A 192 21.46 2.51 -20.16
C ILE A 192 22.62 1.53 -19.89
N ARG A 193 23.37 1.65 -18.79
CA ARG A 193 24.49 0.72 -18.53
C ARG A 193 24.08 -0.62 -17.92
N PHE A 194 22.88 -0.74 -17.35
CA PHE A 194 22.43 -1.97 -16.69
C PHE A 194 21.92 -3.03 -17.67
N ILE A 195 21.42 -2.63 -18.83
CA ILE A 195 20.87 -3.53 -19.86
C ILE A 195 22.00 -4.13 -20.74
N ALA A 196 23.21 -3.58 -20.66
CA ALA A 196 24.34 -3.94 -21.53
C ALA A 196 25.42 -4.79 -20.83
N ALA A 197 25.23 -5.19 -19.57
CA ALA A 197 26.17 -5.98 -18.77
C ALA A 197 25.72 -7.44 -18.63
#